data_AF-A0A316DTZ2-F1
#
_entry.id   AF-A0A316DTZ2-F1
#
_cell.length_a   1.000
_cell.length_b   1.000
_cell.length_c   1.000
_cell.angle_alpha   90.00
_cell.angle_beta   90.00
_cell.angle_gamma   90.00
#
_symmetry.space_group_name_H-M   'P 1'
#
loop_
_entity.id
_entity.type
_entity.pdbx_description
1 polymer ?
#
loop_
_entity_poly.entity_id
_entity_poly.type
_entity_poly.pdbx_seq_one_letter_code
_entity_poly.pdbx_strand_id
1 'polypeptide(L)'
;MGKGDGLLAHSKNDIDWFIDKNPKVYTKTIKWDNGKTIRQGRLERPFVFVEKGKLTHIFFATMDGPGGFGNGKKTWNMVIPLQ
;
A
#
# COMPACT_ATOMS: atom_id res chain seq x y z
N MET A 1 -9.63 14.58 -4.90
CA MET A 1 -8.39 13.83 -4.60
C MET A 1 -8.74 12.62 -3.76
N GLY A 2 -8.15 11.44 -4.04
CA GLY A 2 -8.47 10.20 -3.32
C GLY A 2 -8.15 10.30 -1.82
N LYS A 3 -9.01 9.75 -0.96
CA LYS A 3 -8.76 9.65 0.48
C LYS A 3 -7.97 8.37 0.75
N GLY A 4 -6.66 8.45 0.96
CA GLY A 4 -5.80 7.29 1.20
C GLY A 4 -4.31 7.65 1.30
N ASP A 5 -3.47 6.65 1.50
CA ASP A 5 -2.01 6.74 1.46
C ASP A 5 -1.50 6.23 0.10
N GLY A 6 -0.39 6.79 -0.38
CA GLY A 6 0.17 6.52 -1.70
C GLY A 6 -0.74 6.99 -2.87
N LEU A 7 -0.17 7.10 -4.06
CA LEU A 7 -0.93 7.40 -5.27
C LEU A 7 -0.30 6.71 -6.49
N LEU A 8 -1.15 6.26 -7.41
CA LEU A 8 -0.73 5.87 -8.74
C LEU A 8 -0.63 7.12 -9.63
N ALA A 9 0.53 7.31 -10.26
CA ALA A 9 0.76 8.33 -11.27
C ALA A 9 1.49 7.69 -12.46
N HIS A 10 1.28 8.28 -13.64
CA HIS A 10 1.87 7.82 -14.88
C HIS A 10 2.75 8.92 -15.47
N SER A 11 3.87 8.50 -16.06
CA SER A 11 4.72 9.36 -16.88
C SER A 11 5.03 8.65 -18.20
N LYS A 12 5.16 9.44 -19.27
CA LYS A 12 5.64 8.96 -20.57
C LYS A 12 7.12 9.26 -20.81
N ASN A 13 7.69 10.18 -20.04
CA ASN A 13 9.05 10.70 -20.21
C ASN A 13 9.85 10.72 -18.91
N ASP A 14 9.34 10.09 -17.86
CA ASP A 14 9.89 10.01 -16.51
C ASP A 14 10.12 11.36 -15.78
N ILE A 15 9.70 12.48 -16.39
CA ILE A 15 9.84 13.85 -15.86
C ILE A 15 8.47 14.43 -15.52
N ASP A 16 7.51 14.33 -16.44
CA ASP A 16 6.15 14.84 -16.27
C ASP A 16 5.24 13.73 -15.75
N TRP A 17 4.70 13.92 -14.55
CA TRP A 17 3.86 12.94 -13.87
C TRP A 17 2.41 13.40 -13.79
N PHE A 18 1.50 12.54 -14.19
CA PHE A 18 0.07 12.79 -14.20
C PHE A 18 -0.63 11.85 -13.23
N ILE A 19 -1.45 12.44 -12.37
CA ILE A 19 -2.35 11.69 -11.49
C ILE A 19 -3.63 11.43 -12.27
N ASP A 20 -4.09 10.17 -12.27
CA ASP A 20 -5.35 9.81 -12.91
C ASP A 20 -6.53 10.61 -12.33
N LYS A 21 -7.57 10.83 -13.15
CA LYS A 21 -8.82 11.49 -12.70
C LYS A 21 -9.45 10.79 -11.48
N ASN A 22 -9.30 9.46 -11.40
CA ASN A 22 -9.74 8.62 -10.30
C ASN A 22 -8.56 7.77 -9.78
N PRO A 23 -7.64 8.36 -9.01
CA PRO A 23 -6.40 7.69 -8.65
C PRO A 23 -6.69 6.51 -7.72
N LYS A 24 -6.02 5.39 -7.98
CA LYS A 24 -5.99 4.27 -7.04
C LYS A 24 -5.04 4.62 -5.90
N VAL A 25 -5.54 4.47 -4.67
CA VAL A 25 -4.84 4.71 -3.41
C VAL A 25 -5.09 3.53 -2.49
N TYR A 26 -4.22 3.30 -1.51
CA TYR A 26 -4.43 2.28 -0.49
C TYR A 26 -4.75 2.91 0.87
N THR A 27 -5.20 2.11 1.82
CA THR A 27 -5.36 2.55 3.21
C THR A 27 -4.48 1.70 4.12
N LYS A 28 -4.15 2.21 5.29
CA LYS A 28 -3.50 1.43 6.36
C LYS A 28 -4.39 0.31 6.95
N THR A 29 -5.63 0.14 6.50
CA THR A 29 -6.56 -0.85 7.04
C THR A 29 -6.47 -2.16 6.27
N ILE A 30 -6.00 -3.21 6.94
CA ILE A 30 -5.75 -4.53 6.36
C ILE A 30 -6.80 -5.52 6.85
N LYS A 31 -7.40 -6.25 5.92
CA LYS A 31 -8.22 -7.43 6.19
C LYS A 31 -7.32 -8.65 6.18
N TRP A 32 -7.22 -9.32 7.32
CA TRP A 32 -6.40 -10.51 7.52
C TRP A 32 -7.17 -11.78 7.19
N ASP A 33 -6.45 -12.87 6.91
CA ASP A 33 -6.98 -14.20 6.61
C ASP A 33 -7.81 -14.79 7.76
N ASN A 34 -7.46 -14.45 9.01
CA ASN A 34 -8.21 -14.79 10.21
C ASN A 34 -9.50 -13.97 10.40
N GLY A 35 -9.91 -13.18 9.41
CA GLY A 35 -11.14 -12.38 9.41
C GLY A 35 -11.04 -11.04 10.15
N LYS A 36 -9.93 -10.73 10.82
CA LYS A 36 -9.75 -9.44 11.51
C LYS A 36 -9.45 -8.32 10.53
N THR A 37 -9.95 -7.12 10.86
CA THR A 37 -9.60 -5.88 10.16
C THR A 37 -8.78 -5.00 11.09
N ILE A 38 -7.53 -4.73 10.74
CA ILE A 38 -6.57 -4.03 11.61
C ILE A 38 -5.97 -2.86 10.85
N ARG A 39 -6.01 -1.68 11.46
CA ARG A 39 -5.29 -0.50 10.97
C ARG A 39 -3.84 -0.56 11.42
N GLN A 40 -2.91 -0.67 10.47
CA GLN A 40 -1.47 -0.67 10.72
C GLN A 40 -1.00 0.71 11.19
N GLY A 41 0.08 0.74 11.97
CA GLY A 41 0.74 1.99 12.38
C GLY A 41 1.47 2.65 11.22
N ARG A 42 2.05 1.83 10.34
CA ARG A 42 2.69 2.22 9.08
C ARG A 42 2.40 1.20 8.00
N LEU A 43 2.27 1.67 6.77
CA LEU A 43 2.12 0.84 5.58
C LEU A 43 2.79 1.60 4.43
N GLU A 44 4.07 1.33 4.23
CA GLU A 44 4.95 2.19 3.44
C GLU A 44 5.67 1.39 2.34
N ARG A 45 6.27 2.11 1.39
CA ARG A 45 7.09 1.55 0.31
C ARG A 45 6.35 0.47 -0.50
N PRO A 46 5.22 0.82 -1.13
CA PRO A 46 4.50 -0.11 -1.99
C PRO A 46 5.42 -0.60 -3.13
N PHE A 47 5.51 -1.91 -3.30
CA PHE A 47 6.16 -2.53 -4.45
C PHE A 47 5.22 -3.55 -5.07
N VAL A 48 5.00 -3.50 -6.38
CA VAL A 48 4.04 -4.38 -7.06
C VAL A 48 4.76 -5.55 -7.73
N PHE A 49 4.17 -6.74 -7.66
CA PHE A 49 4.60 -7.89 -8.44
C PHE A 49 3.64 -8.11 -9.61
N VAL A 50 4.23 -8.14 -10.81
CA VAL A 50 3.52 -8.32 -12.07
C VAL A 50 3.89 -9.67 -12.65
N GLU A 51 2.90 -10.52 -12.85
CA GLU A 51 3.07 -11.83 -13.48
C GLU A 51 2.20 -11.91 -14.73
N LYS A 52 2.79 -12.27 -15.87
CA LYS A 52 2.10 -12.37 -17.17
C LYS A 52 1.31 -11.09 -17.53
N GLY A 53 1.89 -9.93 -17.22
CA GLY A 53 1.29 -8.62 -17.49
C GLY A 53 0.15 -8.22 -16.54
N LYS A 54 -0.13 -8.99 -15.49
CA LYS A 54 -1.16 -8.68 -14.48
C LYS A 54 -0.52 -8.38 -13.13
N LEU A 55 -0.97 -7.33 -12.45
CA LEU A 55 -0.60 -7.09 -11.05
C LEU A 55 -1.25 -8.18 -10.19
N THR A 56 -0.45 -8.97 -9.49
CA THR A 56 -0.96 -10.09 -8.67
C THR A 56 -0.78 -9.85 -7.18
N HIS A 57 0.27 -9.11 -6.78
CA HIS A 57 0.57 -8.84 -5.38
C HIS A 57 1.12 -7.44 -5.20
N ILE A 58 0.95 -6.89 -4.00
CA ILE A 58 1.61 -5.69 -3.54
C ILE A 58 2.31 -5.95 -2.20
N PHE A 59 3.54 -5.48 -2.09
CA PHE A 59 4.40 -5.64 -0.93
C PHE A 59 4.51 -4.31 -0.20
N PHE A 60 4.62 -4.39 1.13
CA PHE A 60 4.79 -3.24 2.00
C PHE A 60 5.78 -3.53 3.13
N ALA A 61 6.51 -2.51 3.52
CA ALA A 61 7.07 -2.44 4.86
C ALA A 61 5.97 -1.95 5.82
N THR A 62 5.73 -2.69 6.91
CA THR A 62 4.64 -2.41 7.84
C THR A 62 5.10 -2.48 9.28
N MET A 63 4.30 -1.88 10.16
CA MET A 63 4.52 -1.85 11.60
C MET A 63 3.17 -1.88 12.32
N ASP A 64 3.11 -2.61 13.44
CA ASP A 64 1.95 -2.61 14.31
C ASP A 64 1.88 -1.33 15.18
N GLY A 65 0.85 -1.25 16.04
CA GLY A 65 0.72 -0.18 17.03
C GLY A 65 -0.02 1.08 16.53
N PRO A 66 -0.75 1.77 17.42
CA PRO A 66 -1.47 3.00 17.07
C PRO A 66 -0.55 4.21 17.06
N GLY A 67 -0.63 5.10 16.06
CA GLY A 67 -0.04 6.45 16.19
C GLY A 67 1.40 6.65 15.68
N GLY A 68 1.82 5.94 14.63
CA GLY A 68 3.12 6.16 13.99
C GLY A 68 4.31 5.54 14.73
N PHE A 69 5.54 5.93 14.38
CA PHE A 69 6.76 5.19 14.75
C PHE A 69 6.97 4.98 16.25
N GLY A 70 6.51 5.91 17.10
CA GLY A 70 6.77 5.86 18.55
C GLY A 70 6.03 4.74 19.31
N ASN A 71 4.99 4.15 18.72
CA ASN A 71 4.10 3.21 19.41
C ASN A 71 4.09 1.81 18.76
N GLY A 72 4.90 1.59 17.73
CA GLY A 72 5.05 0.28 17.11
C GLY A 72 5.93 -0.65 17.95
N LYS A 73 5.54 -1.91 18.04
CA LYS A 73 6.29 -2.96 18.75
C LYS A 73 7.02 -3.89 17.80
N LYS A 74 6.47 -4.09 16.60
CA LYS A 74 6.99 -5.02 15.60
C LYS A 74 6.95 -4.38 14.22
N THR A 75 7.98 -4.65 13.44
CA THR A 75 8.09 -4.29 12.02
C THR A 75 8.32 -5.55 11.18
N TRP A 76 7.76 -5.58 9.97
CA TRP A 76 7.96 -6.69 9.04
C TRP A 76 7.68 -6.26 7.60
N ASN A 77 8.06 -7.08 6.64
CA ASN A 77 7.58 -6.98 5.27
C ASN A 77 6.37 -7.89 5.11
N MET A 78 5.33 -7.40 4.44
CA MET A 78 4.14 -8.19 4.14
C MET A 78 3.76 -8.12 2.67
N VAL A 79 3.09 -9.15 2.21
CA VAL A 79 2.52 -9.26 0.87
C VAL A 79 1.00 -9.29 0.97
N ILE A 80 0.33 -8.55 0.08
CA ILE A 80 -1.12 -8.56 -0.08
C ILE A 80 -1.42 -9.04 -1.50
N PRO A 81 -2.06 -10.19 -1.68
CA PRO A 81 -2.59 -10.60 -2.98
C PRO A 81 -3.68 -9.62 -3.44
N LEU A 82 -3.64 -9.26 -4.73
CA LEU A 82 -4.65 -8.41 -5.37
C LEU A 82 -5.72 -9.32 -6.00
N GLN A 83 -6.99 -8.94 -5.81
CA GLN A 83 -8.14 -9.62 -6.42
C GLN A 83 -8.47 -9.04 -7.80
#